data_AF-W5M260-F1
#
_entry.id   AF-W5M260-F1
#
_cell.length_a   1.000
_cell.length_b   1.000
_cell.length_c   1.000
_cell.angle_alpha   90.00
_cell.angle_beta   90.00
_cell.angle_gamma   90.00
#
_symmetry.space_group_name_H-M   'P 1'
#
loop_
_entity.id
_entity.type
_entity.pdbx_description
1 polymer ?
#
loop_
_entity_poly.entity_id
_entity_poly.type
_entity_poly.pdbx_seq_one_letter_code
_entity_poly.pdbx_strand_id
1 'polypeptide(L)' 'LLPDNLSYIEHIFEISRRPDLLTRVIEYRTTVLKISEDDEIDTKLTRIPSAKKYKDIIRQPSEEEIIKLAPPPKK' A
#
# COMPACT_ATOMS: atom_id res chain seq x y z
N LEU A 1 -2.65 -10.20 10.38
CA LEU A 1 -3.11 -8.82 10.12
C LEU A 1 -2.98 -8.63 8.62
N LEU A 2 -4.09 -8.45 7.88
CA LEU A 2 -3.96 -8.01 6.49
C LEU A 2 -3.19 -6.68 6.52
N PRO A 3 -2.21 -6.47 5.61
CA PRO A 3 -1.33 -5.29 5.65
C PRO A 3 -2.11 -3.96 5.67
N ASP A 4 -3.31 -3.95 5.09
CA ASP A 4 -4.10 -2.72 4.91
C ASP A 4 -5.28 -2.58 5.89
N ASN A 5 -5.55 -3.59 6.73
CA ASN A 5 -6.65 -3.53 7.69
C ASN A 5 -6.21 -2.94 9.03
N LEU A 6 -6.33 -1.62 9.14
CA LEU A 6 -5.98 -0.85 10.34
C LEU A 6 -7.14 -0.71 11.34
N SER A 7 -8.34 -1.21 11.03
CA SER A 7 -9.55 -0.98 11.84
C SER A 7 -9.40 -1.47 13.28
N TYR A 8 -8.71 -2.61 13.48
CA TYR A 8 -8.48 -3.14 14.83
C TYR A 8 -7.56 -2.23 15.64
N ILE A 9 -6.44 -1.78 15.06
CA ILE A 9 -5.48 -0.94 15.79
C ILE A 9 -6.01 0.48 16.02
N GLU A 10 -6.80 1.03 15.09
CA GLU A 10 -7.54 2.29 15.28
C GLU A 10 -8.47 2.20 16.48
N HIS A 11 -9.26 1.12 16.56
CA HIS A 11 -10.16 0.89 17.69
C HIS A 11 -9.41 0.81 19.02
N ILE A 12 -8.26 0.12 19.05
CA ILE A 12 -7.41 0.05 20.26
C ILE A 12 -6.93 1.44 20.70
N PHE A 13 -6.51 2.31 19.78
CA PHE A 13 -6.06 3.65 20.14
C PHE A 13 -7.20 4.59 20.56
N GLU A 14 -8.39 4.40 19.99
CA GLU A 14 -9.60 5.11 20.39
C GLU A 14 -9.99 4.78 21.84
N ILE A 15 -10.08 3.49 22.20
CA ILE A 15 -10.41 3.07 23.57
C ILE A 15 -9.30 3.42 24.58
N SER A 16 -8.03 3.43 24.13
CA SER A 16 -6.87 3.80 24.97
C SER A 16 -6.74 5.29 25.22
N ARG A 17 -7.61 6.13 24.62
CA ARG A 17 -7.57 7.61 24.71
C ARG A 17 -6.21 8.17 24.29
N ARG A 18 -5.61 7.60 23.23
CA ARG A 18 -4.34 8.03 22.63
C ARG A 18 -4.58 8.68 21.27
N PRO A 19 -5.06 9.94 21.23
CA PRO A 19 -5.34 10.63 19.98
C PRO A 19 -4.07 10.87 19.14
N ASP A 20 -2.90 10.96 19.79
CA ASP A 20 -1.59 11.08 19.12
C ASP A 20 -1.29 9.88 18.22
N LEU A 21 -1.51 8.67 18.73
CA LEU A 21 -1.31 7.42 17.98
C LEU A 21 -2.41 7.22 16.94
N LEU A 22 -3.67 7.53 17.30
CA LEU A 22 -4.81 7.42 16.41
C LEU A 22 -4.65 8.33 15.17
N THR A 23 -4.24 9.58 15.36
CA THR A 23 -3.99 10.53 14.26
C THR A 23 -2.95 9.99 13.29
N ARG A 24 -1.84 9.44 13.79
CA ARG A 24 -0.78 8.89 12.93
C ARG A 24 -1.25 7.70 12.08
N VAL A 25 -2.10 6.84 12.64
CA VAL A 25 -2.70 5.71 11.89
C VAL A 25 -3.69 6.21 10.84
N ILE A 26 -4.52 7.19 11.17
CA ILE A 26 -5.48 7.79 10.24
C ILE A 26 -4.74 8.49 9.09
N GLU A 27 -3.71 9.27 9.39
CA GLU A 27 -2.85 9.93 8.40
C GLU A 27 -2.24 8.90 7.45
N TYR A 28 -1.65 7.82 7.98
CA TYR A 28 -1.09 6.74 7.16
C TYR A 28 -2.14 6.09 6.26
N ARG A 29 -3.34 5.80 6.78
CA ARG A 29 -4.45 5.26 5.98
C ARG A 29 -4.80 6.18 4.81
N THR A 30 -4.85 7.49 5.04
CA THR A 30 -5.23 8.46 4.01
C THR A 30 -4.13 8.83 3.03
N THR A 31 -2.86 8.76 3.44
CA THR A 31 -1.73 9.25 2.64
C THR A 31 -0.95 8.14 1.98
N VAL A 32 -0.96 6.92 2.54
CA VAL A 32 -0.19 5.79 1.99
C VAL A 32 -1.12 4.78 1.38
N LEU A 33 -2.12 4.31 2.13
CA LEU A 33 -3.01 3.25 1.64
C LEU A 33 -3.99 3.77 0.58
N LYS A 34 -4.63 4.92 0.80
CA LYS A 34 -5.54 5.50 -0.23
C LYS A 34 -4.81 5.89 -1.52
N ILE A 35 -3.60 6.44 -1.44
CA ILE A 35 -2.82 6.77 -2.65
C ILE A 35 -2.46 5.48 -3.40
N SER A 36 -2.05 4.43 -2.68
CA SER A 36 -1.78 3.13 -3.29
C SER A 36 -3.02 2.50 -3.94
N GLU A 37 -4.21 2.66 -3.35
CA GLU A 37 -5.47 2.18 -3.93
C GLU A 37 -5.90 3.00 -5.15
N ASP A 38 -5.78 4.33 -5.11
CA ASP A 38 -6.13 5.22 -6.22
C ASP A 38 -5.21 5.02 -7.43
N ASP A 39 -3.90 4.85 -7.23
CA ASP A 39 -2.93 4.52 -8.29
C ASP A 39 -3.23 3.14 -8.93
N GLU A 40 -3.69 2.17 -8.13
CA GLU A 40 -4.17 0.88 -8.64
C GLU A 40 -5.50 0.97 -9.41
N ILE A 41 -6.37 1.92 -9.06
CA ILE A 41 -7.64 2.15 -9.76
C ILE A 41 -7.40 2.87 -11.09
N ASP A 42 -6.53 3.88 -11.12
CA ASP A 42 -6.20 4.64 -12.34
C ASP A 42 -5.55 3.74 -13.42
N THR A 43 -4.68 2.83 -13.01
CA THR A 43 -4.09 1.82 -13.90
C THR A 43 -5.09 0.78 -14.41
N LYS A 44 -6.20 0.54 -13.67
CA LYS A 44 -7.28 -0.37 -14.09
C LYS A 44 -8.34 0.33 -14.96
N LEU A 45 -8.54 1.65 -14.81
CA LEU A 45 -9.52 2.41 -15.60
C LEU A 45 -9.11 2.59 -17.07
N THR A 46 -7.80 2.62 -17.36
CA THR A 46 -7.28 2.77 -18.73
C THR A 46 -7.24 1.48 -19.55
N ARG A 47 -7.61 0.32 -18.97
CA ARG A 47 -7.45 -0.98 -19.62
C ARG A 47 -8.66 -1.89 -19.49
N ILE A 48 -9.63 -1.75 -20.40
CA ILE A 48 -10.55 -2.84 -20.73
C ILE A 48 -10.70 -2.92 -22.26
N PRO A 49 -10.34 -4.06 -22.86
CA PRO A 49 -11.41 -4.84 -23.47
C PRO A 49 -11.22 -6.35 -23.20
N SER A 50 -12.17 -6.92 -22.45
CA SER A 50 -12.54 -8.34 -22.50
C SER A 50 -11.41 -9.39 -22.56
N ALA A 51 -10.80 -9.77 -21.44
CA ALA A 51 -10.25 -11.13 -21.30
C ALA A 51 -9.88 -11.44 -19.85
N LYS A 52 -10.53 -12.48 -19.30
CA LYS A 52 -9.92 -13.31 -18.25
C LYS A 52 -8.56 -13.79 -18.78
N LYS A 53 -7.46 -13.22 -18.32
CA LYS A 53 -6.13 -13.80 -18.49
C LYS A 53 -5.66 -14.33 -17.14
N TYR A 54 -5.57 -15.65 -17.07
CA TYR A 54 -5.07 -16.41 -15.93
C TYR A 54 -3.60 -16.10 -15.66
N LYS A 55 -3.20 -16.37 -14.42
CA LYS A 55 -1.99 -15.93 -13.70
C LYS A 55 -0.64 -16.47 -14.22
N ASP A 56 -0.36 -16.40 -15.52
CA ASP A 56 0.88 -16.96 -16.06
C ASP A 56 1.95 -15.93 -16.43
N ILE A 57 1.66 -14.64 -16.28
CA ILE A 57 2.67 -13.58 -16.41
C ILE A 57 3.15 -13.26 -15.00
N ILE A 58 4.10 -14.06 -14.50
CA ILE A 58 4.95 -13.60 -13.39
C ILE A 58 5.66 -12.37 -13.93
N ARG A 59 5.14 -11.18 -13.60
CA ARG A 59 5.83 -9.91 -13.78
C ARG A 59 7.10 -10.01 -12.93
N GLN A 60 8.22 -10.34 -13.55
CA GLN A 60 9.51 -10.00 -12.97
C GLN A 60 9.58 -8.47 -13.01
N PRO A 61 9.78 -7.78 -11.88
CA PRO A 61 10.04 -6.35 -11.92
C PRO A 61 11.26 -6.12 -12.81
N SER A 62 11.17 -5.21 -13.78
CA SER A 62 12.33 -4.89 -14.63
C SER A 62 13.44 -4.27 -13.78
N GLU A 63 14.71 -4.43 -14.15
CA GLU A 63 15.84 -3.83 -13.41
C GLU A 63 15.73 -2.29 -13.29
N GLU A 64 14.99 -1.67 -14.20
CA GLU A 64 14.68 -0.23 -14.23
C GLU A 64 13.61 0.18 -13.19
N GLU A 65 12.77 -0.76 -12.74
CA GLU A 65 11.76 -0.59 -11.68
C GLU A 65 12.35 -0.84 -10.27
N ILE A 66 13.58 -1.38 -10.19
CA ILE A 66 14.30 -1.53 -8.92
C ILE A 66 14.73 -0.14 -8.47
N ILE A 67 14.02 0.41 -7.49
CA ILE A 67 14.43 1.62 -6.77
C ILE A 67 15.88 1.42 -6.34
N LYS A 68 16.80 2.27 -6.84
CA LYS A 68 18.23 2.23 -6.45
C LYS A 68 18.32 2.43 -4.94
N LEU A 69 18.43 1.32 -4.21
CA LEU A 69 18.53 1.30 -2.77
C LEU A 69 19.82 1.99 -2.35
N ALA A 70 19.76 2.83 -1.32
CA ALA A 70 20.95 3.42 -0.74
C ALA A 70 21.96 2.31 -0.38
N PRO A 71 23.26 2.52 -0.64
CA PRO A 71 24.28 1.51 -0.34
C PRO A 71 24.20 1.12 1.15
N PRO A 72 24.36 -0.18 1.48
CA PRO A 72 24.24 -0.65 2.85
C PRO A 72 25.23 0.09 3.78
N PRO A 73 24.87 0.32 5.04
CA PRO A 73 25.74 1.00 5.99
C PRO A 73 27.08 0.26 6.11
N LYS A 74 28.19 1.00 6.05
CA LYS A 74 29.54 0.46 6.22
C LYS A 74 29.68 -0.05 7.67
N LYS A 75 30.25 -1.24 7.83
CA LYS A 75 30.62 -1.79 9.14
C LYS A 75 31.74 -0.97 9.79
#